data_AF-K1YT02-F1
#
_entry.id   AF-K1YT02-F1
#
_cell.length_a   1.000
_cell.length_b   1.000
_cell.length_c   1.000
_cell.angle_alpha   90.00
_cell.angle_beta   90.00
_cell.angle_gamma   90.00
#
_symmetry.space_group_name_H-M   'P 1'
#
loop_
_entity.id
_entity.type
_entity.pdbx_description
1 polymer ?
#
loop_
_entity_poly.entity_id
_entity_poly.type
_entity_poly.pdbx_seq_one_letter_code
_entity_poly.pdbx_strand_id
1 'polypeptide(L)'
;MSEYQYYEFLAIDRPLTAKETAELRALSTRAHITPVSFTNEYNWGNFKGSREKLMQHYFDVHVYLANWMTAIFMLRLPIEALARETAEAV
;
A
#
# COMPACT_ATOMS: atom_id res chain seq x y z
N MET A 1 -4.18 -9.53 -24.33
CA MET A 1 -4.29 -8.34 -23.47
C MET A 1 -3.04 -8.33 -22.60
N SER A 2 -2.23 -7.27 -22.62
CA SER A 2 -1.00 -7.20 -21.80
C SER A 2 -1.36 -7.08 -20.32
N GLU A 3 -0.59 -7.68 -19.43
CA GLU A 3 -0.77 -7.52 -17.98
C GLU A 3 -0.55 -6.05 -17.57
N TYR A 4 -1.39 -5.54 -16.66
CA TYR A 4 -1.19 -4.22 -16.05
C TYR A 4 -1.66 -4.24 -14.61
N GLN A 5 -0.80 -3.74 -13.73
CA GLN A 5 -1.05 -3.65 -12.30
C GLN A 5 -0.52 -2.32 -11.76
N TYR A 6 -1.33 -1.65 -10.95
CA TYR A 6 -1.02 -0.40 -10.26
C TYR A 6 -1.08 -0.61 -8.76
N TYR A 7 -0.05 -0.19 -8.05
CA TYR A 7 0.01 -0.17 -6.59
C TYR A 7 0.32 1.24 -6.12
N GLU A 8 -0.46 1.74 -5.18
CA GLU A 8 -0.16 3.00 -4.51
C GLU A 8 -0.45 2.88 -3.02
N PHE A 9 0.45 3.43 -2.23
CA PHE A 9 0.36 3.53 -0.79
C PHE A 9 0.60 4.98 -0.36
N LEU A 10 -0.17 5.44 0.63
CA LEU A 10 -0.07 6.80 1.16
C LEU A 10 0.15 6.79 2.68
N ALA A 11 1.06 7.64 3.13
CA ALA A 11 1.31 7.92 4.54
C ALA A 11 0.74 9.31 4.87
N ILE A 12 -0.41 9.32 5.53
CA ILE A 12 -1.22 10.49 5.87
C ILE A 12 -0.87 11.00 7.28
N ASP A 13 -0.79 10.09 8.25
CA ASP A 13 -0.64 10.46 9.67
C ASP A 13 0.76 11.02 9.95
N ARG A 14 1.78 10.48 9.27
CA ARG A 14 3.15 10.99 9.34
C ARG A 14 3.91 10.74 8.02
N PRO A 15 4.82 11.64 7.63
CA PRO A 15 5.76 11.34 6.57
C PRO A 15 6.68 10.15 6.90
N LEU A 16 7.11 9.44 5.87
CA LEU A 16 8.16 8.44 5.90
C LEU A 16 9.50 9.08 6.27
N THR A 17 10.23 8.41 7.16
CA THR A 17 11.60 8.77 7.48
C THR A 17 12.55 8.37 6.35
N ALA A 18 13.77 8.94 6.35
CA ALA A 18 14.80 8.57 5.39
C ALA A 18 15.16 7.06 5.46
N LYS A 19 15.12 6.47 6.66
CA LYS A 19 15.37 5.05 6.87
C LYS A 19 14.28 4.19 6.22
N GLU A 20 13.02 4.50 6.50
CA GLU A 20 11.86 3.79 5.92
C GLU A 20 11.84 3.93 4.39
N THR A 21 12.16 5.12 3.87
CA THR A 21 12.30 5.35 2.43
C THR A 21 13.37 4.44 1.82
N ALA A 22 14.51 4.25 2.49
CA ALA A 22 15.57 3.35 2.04
C ALA A 22 15.15 1.87 2.08
N GLU A 23 14.42 1.46 3.11
CA GLU A 23 13.87 0.11 3.23
C GLU A 23 12.86 -0.19 2.10
N LEU A 24 11.96 0.75 1.81
CA LEU A 24 11.02 0.64 0.69
C LEU A 24 11.73 0.61 -0.67
N ARG A 25 12.82 1.38 -0.83
CA ARG A 25 13.64 1.36 -2.04
C ARG A 25 14.28 0.00 -2.30
N ALA A 26 14.62 -0.75 -1.25
CA ALA A 26 15.14 -2.11 -1.38
C ALA A 26 14.08 -3.12 -1.86
N LEU A 27 12.78 -2.85 -1.60
CA LEU A 27 11.67 -3.71 -2.04
C LEU A 27 11.33 -3.51 -3.52
N SER A 28 11.46 -2.28 -4.02
CA SER A 28 11.23 -1.98 -5.43
C SER A 28 12.16 -0.88 -5.93
N THR A 29 13.03 -1.26 -6.85
CA THR A 29 13.91 -0.32 -7.55
C THR A 29 13.13 0.60 -8.50
N ARG A 30 11.97 0.15 -9.00
CA ARG A 30 11.14 0.88 -9.97
C ARG A 30 10.10 1.80 -9.33
N ALA A 31 9.85 1.66 -8.03
CA ALA A 31 8.82 2.44 -7.38
C ALA A 31 9.15 3.94 -7.38
N HIS A 32 8.14 4.78 -7.59
CA HIS A 32 8.23 6.18 -7.23
C HIS A 32 7.98 6.30 -5.73
N ILE A 33 8.90 6.90 -4.98
CA ILE A 33 8.80 7.00 -3.51
C ILE A 33 9.02 8.46 -3.13
N THR A 34 8.07 9.00 -2.39
CA THR A 34 8.12 10.35 -1.80
C THR A 34 8.03 10.21 -0.27
N PRO A 35 8.20 11.30 0.50
CA PRO A 35 7.97 11.25 1.94
C PRO A 35 6.55 10.83 2.34
N VAL A 36 5.56 10.83 1.44
CA VAL A 36 4.16 10.52 1.76
C VAL A 36 3.57 9.42 0.88
N SER A 37 4.34 8.84 -0.04
CA SER A 37 3.81 7.86 -0.98
C SER A 37 4.82 6.84 -1.49
N PHE A 38 4.32 5.67 -1.84
CA PHE A 38 5.02 4.64 -2.61
C PHE A 38 4.10 4.17 -3.74
N THR A 39 4.54 4.34 -4.98
CA THR A 39 3.76 3.99 -6.18
C THR A 39 4.56 3.07 -7.07
N ASN A 40 3.93 2.05 -7.63
CA ASN A 40 4.59 1.08 -8.49
C ASN A 40 3.65 0.58 -9.57
N GLU A 41 4.15 0.53 -10.80
CA GLU A 41 3.43 0.04 -11.97
C GLU A 41 4.15 -1.17 -12.55
N TYR A 42 3.40 -2.24 -12.77
CA TYR A 42 3.90 -3.46 -13.39
C TYR A 42 3.12 -3.74 -14.67
N ASN A 43 3.88 -4.01 -15.72
CA ASN A 43 3.34 -4.53 -16.98
C ASN A 43 3.55 -6.04 -17.10
N TRP A 44 4.48 -6.62 -16.34
CA TRP A 44 4.76 -8.07 -16.28
C TRP A 44 5.17 -8.47 -14.86
N GLY A 45 4.62 -9.57 -14.34
CA GLY A 45 4.94 -10.08 -13.00
C GLY A 45 4.32 -9.26 -11.87
N ASN A 46 4.64 -9.62 -10.63
CA ASN A 46 3.94 -9.09 -9.44
C ASN A 46 4.86 -8.31 -8.49
N PHE A 47 4.25 -7.42 -7.72
CA PHE A 47 4.89 -6.86 -6.53
C PHE A 47 5.24 -7.98 -5.53
N LYS A 48 6.51 -8.03 -5.09
CA LYS A 48 7.00 -9.10 -4.20
C LYS A 48 6.80 -8.81 -2.70
N GLY A 49 6.42 -7.59 -2.34
CA GLY A 49 6.13 -7.23 -0.95
C GLY A 49 4.72 -7.62 -0.52
N SER A 50 4.50 -7.80 0.78
CA SER A 50 3.16 -7.96 1.34
C SER A 50 2.55 -6.58 1.58
N ARG A 51 1.40 -6.32 0.95
CA ARG A 51 0.65 -5.05 1.11
C ARG A 51 0.23 -4.86 2.56
N GLU A 52 -0.15 -5.97 3.21
CA GLU A 52 -0.63 -6.00 4.58
C GLU A 52 0.48 -5.57 5.56
N LYS A 53 1.71 -6.06 5.36
CA LYS A 53 2.87 -5.61 6.14
C LYS A 53 3.22 -4.15 5.88
N LEU A 54 3.11 -3.69 4.63
CA LEU A 54 3.37 -2.28 4.30
C LEU A 54 2.36 -1.35 4.97
N MET A 55 1.09 -1.72 4.98
CA MET A 55 0.03 -1.00 5.71
C MET A 55 0.27 -1.01 7.22
N GLN A 56 0.73 -2.11 7.80
CA GLN A 56 1.00 -2.17 9.24
C GLN A 56 2.17 -1.30 9.69
N HIS A 57 3.21 -1.17 8.85
CA HIS A 57 4.45 -0.53 9.26
C HIS A 57 4.61 0.92 8.79
N TYR A 58 4.09 1.27 7.61
CA TYR A 58 4.47 2.51 6.94
C TYR A 58 3.31 3.37 6.43
N PHE A 59 2.16 2.77 6.12
CA PHE A 59 1.12 3.44 5.33
C PHE A 59 -0.27 3.38 5.95
N ASP A 60 -1.09 4.34 5.57
CA ASP A 60 -2.44 4.52 6.10
C ASP A 60 -3.50 4.15 5.07
N VAL A 61 -3.18 4.25 3.78
CA VAL A 61 -4.08 3.94 2.67
C VAL A 61 -3.34 3.16 1.60
N HIS A 62 -4.02 2.20 0.98
CA HIS A 62 -3.52 1.49 -0.19
C HIS A 62 -4.62 1.26 -1.22
N VAL A 63 -4.25 1.42 -2.49
CA VAL A 63 -5.04 0.96 -3.63
C VAL A 63 -4.20 0.04 -4.51
N TYR A 64 -4.83 -1.05 -4.95
CA TYR A 64 -4.32 -1.93 -5.99
C TYR A 64 -5.37 -2.10 -7.09
N LEU A 65 -4.97 -1.86 -8.33
CA LEU A 65 -5.80 -2.05 -9.52
C LEU A 65 -5.09 -2.97 -10.50
N ALA A 66 -5.83 -3.89 -11.09
CA ALA A 66 -5.35 -4.73 -12.17
C ALA A 66 -6.37 -4.79 -13.31
N ASN A 67 -5.88 -4.89 -14.54
CA ASN A 67 -6.73 -4.89 -15.73
C ASN A 67 -7.57 -6.16 -15.93
N TRP A 68 -7.40 -7.18 -15.08
CA TRP A 68 -8.31 -8.32 -14.92
C TRP A 68 -9.38 -8.09 -13.85
N MET A 69 -9.79 -6.82 -13.67
CA MET A 69 -10.90 -6.40 -12.81
C MET A 69 -10.70 -6.63 -11.30
N THR A 70 -9.45 -6.81 -10.85
CA THR A 70 -9.18 -6.78 -9.41
C THR A 70 -8.97 -5.34 -8.94
N ALA A 71 -9.75 -4.94 -7.95
CA ALA A 71 -9.58 -3.70 -7.23
C ALA A 71 -9.56 -3.99 -5.72
N ILE A 72 -8.49 -3.60 -5.04
CA ILE A 72 -8.34 -3.76 -3.60
C ILE A 72 -8.08 -2.37 -3.02
N PHE A 73 -8.85 -2.04 -1.99
CA PHE A 73 -8.70 -0.82 -1.22
C PHE A 73 -8.51 -1.19 0.25
N MET A 74 -7.49 -0.62 0.89
CA MET A 74 -7.21 -0.81 2.31
C MET A 74 -7.08 0.56 2.99
N LEU A 75 -7.63 0.65 4.19
CA LEU A 75 -7.59 1.86 5.02
C LEU A 75 -7.25 1.47 6.45
N ARG A 76 -6.25 2.14 7.04
CA ARG A 76 -5.93 2.05 8.45
C ARG A 76 -6.89 2.97 9.21
N LEU A 77 -7.65 2.40 10.13
CA LEU A 77 -8.58 3.13 10.97
C LEU A 77 -8.25 2.91 12.44
N PRO A 78 -8.41 3.94 13.30
CA PRO A 78 -8.47 3.71 14.73
C PRO A 78 -9.66 2.81 15.04
N ILE A 79 -9.49 1.85 15.96
CA ILE A 79 -10.55 0.90 16.33
C ILE A 79 -11.77 1.65 16.88
N GLU A 80 -11.52 2.78 17.55
CA GLU A 80 -12.54 3.65 18.11
C GLU A 80 -13.43 4.32 17.04
N ALA A 81 -12.99 4.37 15.78
CA ALA A 81 -13.80 4.86 14.67
C ALA A 81 -14.72 3.77 14.06
N LEU A 82 -14.54 2.51 14.45
CA LEU A 82 -15.41 1.41 14.04
C LEU A 82 -16.54 1.23 15.05
N ALA A 83 -17.74 0.97 14.55
CA ALA A 83 -18.83 0.48 15.39
C ALA A 83 -18.38 -0.84 16.06
N ARG A 84 -18.76 -1.04 17.32
CA ARG A 84 -18.32 -2.19 18.13
C ARG A 84 -18.63 -3.52 17.43
N GLU A 85 -19.79 -3.60 16.80
CA GLU A 85 -20.26 -4.77 16.08
C GLU A 85 -19.34 -5.10 14.88
N THR A 86 -18.81 -4.08 14.21
CA THR A 86 -17.87 -4.24 13.08
C THR A 86 -16.48 -4.63 13.57
N ALA A 87 -16.05 -4.11 14.72
CA ALA A 87 -14.72 -4.38 15.28
C ALA A 87 -14.60 -5.81 15.85
N GLU A 88 -15.68 -6.37 16.42
CA GLU A 88 -15.71 -7.72 17.00
C GLU A 88 -15.78 -8.85 15.97
N ALA A 89 -16.02 -8.53 14.69
CA ALA A 89 -16.14 -9.49 13.60
C ALA A 89 -14.81 -9.87 12.90
N VAL A 90 -13.68 -9.33 13.39
CA VAL A 90 -12.33 -9.48 12.80
C VAL A 90 -11.47 -10.47 13.59
#